data_AF-A0A9P9P4R0-F1
#
_entry.id   AF-A0A9P9P4R0-F1
#
_cell.length_a   1.000
_cell.length_b   1.000
_cell.length_c   1.000
_cell.angle_alpha   90.00
_cell.angle_beta   90.00
_cell.angle_gamma   90.00
#
_symmetry.space_group_name_H-M   'P 1'
#
loop_
_entity.id
_entity.type
_entity.pdbx_description
1 polymer ?
#
loop_
_entity_poly.entity_id
_entity_poly.type
_entity_poly.pdbx_seq_one_letter_code
_entity_poly.pdbx_strand_id
1 'polypeptide(L)'
;MRFSALVPALCCLAALILSFLCLFAGHKQSFMEDYHLVTLNTSQVGQTLLPEDRSSDNPIIDLLNEIPNAISEAINDRIGDVRQRIGVEDFYSAHMLNYCYGQYMPAEVANDTVSHDDISKNVTGCSKSQAMYRFDPTEIIQEALNKSTGVNVTLEDLNWPSDIQKGIDALNALMGAMFVLYIIAIVLIFIALVTSLATVFTAGRLSACLNVLVSVLAFVGIGLASALVTAVVVKAADVINQYGNDIGVEAYFGRKFLGLTWAATGVMVGPIMGWTMEVCMGRREKNKRVRYSKEG
;
A
#
# COMPACT_ATOMS: atom_id res chain seq x y z
N MET A 1 -32.96 -23.96 -10.21
CA MET A 1 -31.73 -23.15 -10.11
C MET A 1 -32.12 -21.72 -9.79
N ARG A 2 -31.47 -21.08 -8.83
CA ARG A 2 -31.73 -19.67 -8.47
C ARG A 2 -30.79 -18.76 -9.25
N PHE A 3 -31.22 -18.30 -10.44
CA PHE A 3 -30.41 -17.37 -11.26
C PHE A 3 -30.15 -16.03 -10.56
N SER A 4 -30.99 -15.66 -9.58
CA SER A 4 -30.78 -14.49 -8.71
C SER A 4 -29.49 -14.53 -7.90
N ALA A 5 -28.97 -15.73 -7.58
CA ALA A 5 -27.71 -15.94 -6.87
C ALA A 5 -26.46 -15.61 -7.71
N LEU A 6 -26.59 -15.52 -9.04
CA LEU A 6 -25.46 -15.23 -9.94
C LEU A 6 -24.96 -13.79 -9.79
N VAL A 7 -25.86 -12.83 -9.55
CA VAL A 7 -25.46 -11.42 -9.42
C VAL A 7 -24.58 -11.22 -8.17
N PRO A 8 -24.98 -11.66 -6.96
CA PRO A 8 -24.10 -11.67 -5.79
C PRO A 8 -22.78 -12.40 -6.04
N ALA A 9 -22.80 -13.57 -6.71
CA ALA A 9 -21.58 -14.33 -6.99
C ALA A 9 -20.62 -13.56 -7.91
N LEU A 10 -21.11 -12.87 -8.94
CA LEU A 10 -20.29 -12.03 -9.82
C LEU A 10 -19.69 -10.84 -9.07
N CYS A 11 -20.44 -10.21 -8.16
CA CYS A 11 -19.90 -9.15 -7.31
C CYS A 11 -18.81 -9.68 -6.37
N CYS A 12 -19.02 -10.83 -5.72
CA CYS A 12 -17.98 -11.46 -4.89
C CYS A 12 -16.73 -11.79 -5.71
N LEU A 13 -16.89 -12.31 -6.94
CA LEU A 13 -15.78 -12.60 -7.84
C LEU A 13 -15.00 -11.32 -8.21
N ALA A 14 -15.70 -10.25 -8.57
CA ALA A 14 -15.08 -8.97 -8.87
C ALA A 14 -14.34 -8.40 -7.65
N ALA A 15 -14.96 -8.40 -6.46
CA ALA A 15 -14.32 -7.95 -5.22
C ALA A 15 -13.09 -8.80 -4.86
N LEU A 16 -13.13 -10.11 -5.10
CA LEU A 16 -12.01 -11.02 -4.88
C LEU A 16 -10.83 -10.67 -5.79
N ILE A 17 -11.10 -10.46 -7.09
CA ILE A 17 -10.08 -10.05 -8.06
C ILE A 17 -9.47 -8.71 -7.65
N LEU A 18 -10.28 -7.69 -7.35
CA LEU A 18 -9.79 -6.38 -6.95
C LEU A 18 -8.94 -6.46 -5.66
N SER A 19 -9.33 -7.28 -4.70
CA SER A 19 -8.58 -7.48 -3.45
C SER A 19 -7.22 -8.16 -3.71
N PHE A 20 -7.16 -9.15 -4.60
CA PHE A 20 -5.89 -9.75 -5.02
C PHE A 20 -5.01 -8.77 -5.79
N LEU A 21 -5.59 -7.92 -6.65
CA LEU A 21 -4.84 -6.87 -7.33
C LEU A 21 -4.25 -5.86 -6.34
N CYS A 22 -4.96 -5.51 -5.27
CA CYS A 22 -4.41 -4.69 -4.19
C CYS A 22 -3.24 -5.39 -3.48
N LEU A 23 -3.36 -6.69 -3.21
CA LEU A 23 -2.33 -7.44 -2.49
C LEU A 23 -1.05 -7.63 -3.32
N PHE A 24 -1.18 -7.86 -4.63
CA PHE A 24 -0.07 -8.21 -5.52
C PHE A 24 0.35 -7.09 -6.47
N ALA A 25 -0.16 -5.87 -6.31
CA ALA A 25 0.31 -4.70 -7.04
C ALA A 25 1.84 -4.57 -6.87
N GLY A 26 2.55 -4.30 -7.97
CA GLY A 26 4.00 -4.12 -7.95
C GLY A 26 4.81 -5.41 -7.78
N HIS A 27 4.21 -6.60 -7.83
CA HIS A 27 4.98 -7.86 -7.69
C HIS A 27 6.06 -8.04 -8.78
N LYS A 28 5.93 -7.36 -9.92
CA LYS A 28 6.92 -7.29 -11.01
C LYS A 28 6.89 -5.89 -11.63
N GLN A 29 7.99 -5.49 -12.26
CA GLN A 29 8.20 -4.16 -12.87
C GLN A 29 7.05 -3.68 -13.77
N SER A 30 6.42 -4.56 -14.53
CA SER A 30 5.33 -4.21 -15.47
C SER A 30 3.93 -4.44 -14.89
N PHE A 31 3.82 -4.97 -13.67
CA PHE A 31 2.55 -5.36 -13.08
C PHE A 31 2.01 -4.30 -12.10
N MET A 32 1.14 -3.43 -12.61
CA MET A 32 0.41 -2.43 -11.81
C MET A 32 1.30 -1.48 -10.99
N GLU A 33 2.39 -0.99 -11.57
CA GLU A 33 3.32 -0.06 -10.90
C GLU A 33 2.64 1.23 -10.40
N ASP A 34 1.68 1.76 -11.15
CA ASP A 34 0.94 2.96 -10.73
C ASP A 34 0.01 2.75 -9.52
N TYR A 35 -0.14 1.49 -9.06
CA TYR A 35 -0.93 1.11 -7.88
C TYR A 35 0.00 0.91 -6.67
N HIS A 36 0.92 1.84 -6.48
CA HIS A 36 1.70 1.97 -5.24
C HIS A 36 0.86 2.57 -4.12
N LEU A 37 1.28 2.35 -2.89
CA LEU A 37 0.77 3.00 -1.69
C LEU A 37 1.33 4.41 -1.58
N VAL A 38 2.66 4.51 -1.65
CA VAL A 38 3.43 5.76 -1.56
C VAL A 38 4.58 5.67 -2.57
N THR A 39 4.85 6.75 -3.28
CA THR A 39 6.09 6.92 -4.05
C THR A 39 6.96 7.94 -3.35
N LEU A 40 8.23 7.60 -3.17
CA LEU A 40 9.29 8.50 -2.75
C LEU A 40 10.03 8.96 -4.01
N ASN A 41 10.15 10.27 -4.18
CA ASN A 41 11.00 10.91 -5.16
C ASN A 41 12.29 11.33 -4.45
N THR A 42 13.41 10.78 -4.92
CA THR A 42 14.75 10.97 -4.38
C THR A 42 15.69 11.63 -5.39
N SER A 43 15.16 12.07 -6.54
CA SER A 43 15.94 12.73 -7.61
C SER A 43 16.70 13.98 -7.16
N GLN A 44 16.22 14.70 -6.14
CA GLN A 44 16.83 15.95 -5.67
C GLN A 44 17.77 15.77 -4.48
N VAL A 45 17.95 14.54 -3.97
CA VAL A 45 18.74 14.27 -2.76
C VAL A 45 20.18 14.76 -2.88
N GLY A 46 20.83 14.52 -4.03
CA GLY A 46 22.23 14.91 -4.22
C GLY A 46 22.48 16.42 -4.35
N GLN A 47 21.47 17.24 -4.66
CA GLN A 47 21.64 18.68 -4.89
C GLN A 47 21.45 19.49 -3.59
N THR A 48 20.58 19.02 -2.71
CA THR A 48 20.20 19.73 -1.48
C THR A 48 21.17 19.44 -0.32
N LEU A 49 21.99 18.40 -0.43
CA LEU A 49 23.04 18.06 0.55
C LEU A 49 24.26 19.02 0.50
N LEU A 50 24.28 20.00 -0.42
CA LEU A 50 25.39 20.93 -0.65
C LEU A 50 24.93 22.40 -0.66
N PRO A 51 24.55 22.98 0.49
CA PRO A 51 25.04 24.34 0.81
C PRO A 51 25.50 24.54 2.27
N GLU A 52 26.35 25.56 2.45
CA GLU A 52 27.21 25.87 3.61
C GLU A 52 26.52 26.34 4.91
N ASP A 53 25.19 26.54 4.96
CA ASP A 53 24.52 27.08 6.15
C ASP A 53 23.47 26.10 6.70
N ARG A 54 23.92 25.18 7.56
CA ARG A 54 23.05 24.24 8.29
C ARG A 54 22.44 24.93 9.51
N SER A 55 21.36 25.70 9.31
CA SER A 55 20.49 26.16 10.39
C SER A 55 19.05 25.68 10.16
N SER A 56 18.77 24.44 10.56
CA SER A 56 17.41 23.91 10.55
C SER A 56 17.25 22.92 11.68
N ASP A 57 16.14 23.00 12.43
CA ASP A 57 15.73 22.04 13.46
C ASP A 57 15.30 20.67 12.86
N ASN A 58 15.96 20.21 11.79
CA ASN A 58 15.60 18.99 11.08
C ASN A 58 16.44 17.80 11.58
N PRO A 59 15.81 16.77 12.17
CA PRO A 59 16.52 15.63 12.76
C PRO A 59 17.32 14.80 11.74
N ILE A 60 16.97 14.82 10.45
CA ILE A 60 17.73 14.07 9.42
C ILE A 60 19.04 14.78 9.07
N ILE A 61 19.06 16.11 9.16
CA ILE A 61 20.28 16.91 8.91
C ILE A 61 21.28 16.72 10.05
N ASP A 62 20.81 16.63 11.30
CA ASP A 62 21.66 16.33 12.45
C ASP A 62 22.33 14.96 12.33
N LEU A 63 21.60 13.93 11.89
CA LEU A 63 22.15 12.60 11.59
C LEU A 63 23.28 12.64 10.56
N LEU A 64 23.12 13.44 9.50
CA LEU A 64 24.13 13.58 8.45
C LEU A 64 25.38 14.31 8.96
N ASN A 65 25.23 15.22 9.92
CA ASN A 65 26.36 15.95 10.53
C ASN A 65 27.24 15.06 11.40
N GLU A 66 26.68 13.99 11.96
CA GLU A 66 27.41 13.03 12.81
C GLU A 66 28.21 12.00 12.00
N ILE A 67 28.01 11.93 10.67
CA ILE A 67 28.77 11.03 9.80
C ILE A 67 30.24 11.51 9.67
N PRO A 68 31.26 10.65 9.90
CA PRO A 68 32.67 11.04 9.88
C PRO A 68 33.14 11.72 8.59
N ASN A 69 33.98 12.76 8.72
CA ASN A 69 34.55 13.55 7.63
C ASN A 69 35.29 12.74 6.54
N ALA A 70 35.75 11.52 6.84
CA ALA A 70 36.36 10.63 5.85
C ALA A 70 35.37 10.20 4.75
N ILE A 71 34.06 10.15 5.06
CA ILE A 71 32.99 9.95 4.08
C ILE A 71 32.73 11.27 3.34
N SER A 72 32.78 12.41 4.03
CA SER A 72 32.62 13.75 3.44
C SER A 72 33.72 14.12 2.42
N GLU A 73 34.98 13.74 2.64
CA GLU A 73 36.07 13.93 1.68
C GLU A 73 35.91 13.04 0.43
N ALA A 74 35.38 11.82 0.59
CA ALA A 74 35.03 10.95 -0.55
C ALA A 74 33.82 11.49 -1.36
N ILE A 75 32.94 12.27 -0.72
CA ILE A 75 31.77 12.93 -1.33
C ILE A 75 32.18 14.21 -2.08
N ASN A 76 33.15 14.97 -1.56
CA ASN A 76 33.53 16.28 -2.12
C ASN A 76 34.41 16.22 -3.38
N ASP A 77 35.20 15.16 -3.60
CA ASP A 77 36.17 15.11 -4.72
C ASP A 77 35.62 14.42 -5.99
N ARG A 78 34.37 13.92 -5.97
CA ARG A 78 33.77 13.11 -7.04
C ARG A 78 32.25 13.33 -7.21
N ILE A 79 31.82 14.58 -7.21
CA ILE A 79 30.41 15.01 -7.09
C ILE A 79 29.47 14.47 -8.21
N GLY A 80 29.96 14.22 -9.42
CA GLY A 80 29.18 13.52 -10.48
C GLY A 80 29.14 12.00 -10.35
N ASP A 81 30.07 11.42 -9.59
CA ASP A 81 30.30 9.97 -9.38
C ASP A 81 29.58 9.47 -8.10
N VAL A 82 29.12 10.38 -7.22
CA VAL A 82 28.51 10.02 -5.92
C VAL A 82 27.21 9.25 -6.10
N ARG A 83 26.27 9.69 -6.97
CA ARG A 83 25.02 8.93 -7.24
C ARG A 83 25.29 7.52 -7.75
N GLN A 84 26.27 7.39 -8.64
CA GLN A 84 26.70 6.10 -9.21
C GLN A 84 27.45 5.22 -8.20
N ARG A 85 27.98 5.81 -7.12
CA ARG A 85 28.66 5.11 -6.00
C ARG A 85 27.76 4.80 -4.81
N ILE A 86 26.73 5.60 -4.54
CA ILE A 86 25.74 5.34 -3.48
C ILE A 86 24.57 4.48 -3.97
N GLY A 87 24.37 4.36 -5.29
CA GLY A 87 23.38 3.45 -5.88
C GLY A 87 21.94 3.77 -5.50
N VAL A 88 21.64 5.04 -5.21
CA VAL A 88 20.27 5.51 -4.89
C VAL A 88 19.56 5.82 -6.20
N GLU A 89 18.36 5.25 -6.36
CA GLU A 89 17.51 5.41 -7.53
C GLU A 89 16.70 6.71 -7.43
N ASP A 90 16.14 7.20 -8.55
CA ASP A 90 15.42 8.49 -8.56
C ASP A 90 14.05 8.40 -7.88
N PHE A 91 13.45 7.21 -7.84
CA PHE A 91 12.22 6.97 -7.12
C PHE A 91 12.13 5.57 -6.52
N TYR A 92 11.33 5.48 -5.46
CA TYR A 92 10.93 4.23 -4.81
C TYR A 92 9.42 4.19 -4.65
N SER A 93 8.75 3.24 -5.30
CA SER A 93 7.31 2.99 -5.16
C SER A 93 7.07 1.86 -4.16
N ALA A 94 6.50 2.16 -3.00
CA ALA A 94 6.11 1.16 -2.01
C ALA A 94 4.74 0.56 -2.35
N HIS A 95 4.64 -0.77 -2.35
CA HIS A 95 3.41 -1.54 -2.48
C HIS A 95 3.13 -2.33 -1.20
N MET A 96 2.03 -3.10 -1.19
CA MET A 96 1.60 -3.86 0.00
C MET A 96 2.63 -4.88 0.48
N LEU A 97 3.38 -5.51 -0.45
CA LEU A 97 4.28 -6.63 -0.17
C LEU A 97 5.74 -6.38 -0.51
N ASN A 98 6.03 -5.32 -1.25
CA ASN A 98 7.35 -5.01 -1.77
C ASN A 98 7.46 -3.53 -2.12
N TYR A 99 8.59 -3.16 -2.68
CA TYR A 99 8.79 -1.85 -3.28
C TYR A 99 9.50 -2.03 -4.63
N CYS A 100 9.20 -1.15 -5.57
CA CYS A 100 9.87 -1.03 -6.85
C CYS A 100 10.70 0.26 -6.87
N TYR A 101 11.75 0.28 -7.69
CA TYR A 101 12.67 1.40 -7.79
C TYR A 101 13.09 1.61 -9.24
N GLY A 102 13.53 2.82 -9.55
CA GLY A 102 14.07 3.14 -10.86
C GLY A 102 14.27 4.63 -11.09
N GLN A 103 14.31 4.98 -12.36
CA GLN A 103 14.73 6.29 -12.84
C GLN A 103 13.61 7.05 -13.54
N TYR A 104 13.64 8.37 -13.49
CA TYR A 104 12.74 9.20 -14.30
C TYR A 104 13.32 9.43 -15.69
N MET A 105 12.47 9.31 -16.73
CA MET A 105 12.86 9.47 -18.13
C MET A 105 11.89 10.43 -18.84
N PRO A 106 12.37 11.33 -19.72
CA PRO A 106 13.77 11.52 -20.13
C PRO A 106 14.59 12.44 -19.20
N ALA A 107 13.94 13.09 -18.22
CA ALA A 107 14.58 13.97 -17.26
C ALA A 107 13.99 13.75 -15.85
N GLU A 108 14.80 14.03 -14.82
CA GLU A 108 14.41 13.92 -13.40
C GLU A 108 13.41 15.01 -12.97
N VAL A 109 13.52 16.19 -13.56
CA VAL A 109 12.69 17.37 -13.27
C VAL A 109 12.35 18.05 -14.59
N ALA A 110 11.17 18.67 -14.66
CA ALA A 110 10.76 19.44 -15.82
C ALA A 110 11.74 20.62 -16.02
N ASN A 111 12.06 20.91 -17.27
CA ASN A 111 12.93 22.01 -17.67
C ASN A 111 12.33 22.71 -18.91
N ASP A 112 13.02 23.72 -19.44
CA ASP A 112 12.54 24.48 -20.60
C ASP A 112 12.30 23.61 -21.86
N THR A 113 12.82 22.37 -21.88
CA THR A 113 12.71 21.43 -23.01
C THR A 113 11.84 20.20 -22.73
N VAL A 114 11.52 19.89 -21.47
CA VAL A 114 10.80 18.68 -21.04
C VAL A 114 9.71 19.09 -20.05
N SER A 115 8.44 18.85 -20.41
CA SER A 115 7.30 19.12 -19.54
C SER A 115 7.15 18.05 -18.45
N HIS A 116 6.47 18.38 -17.35
CA HIS A 116 6.13 17.40 -16.30
C HIS A 116 5.35 16.19 -16.83
N ASP A 117 4.53 16.39 -17.87
CA ASP A 117 3.73 15.32 -18.46
C ASP A 117 4.56 14.35 -19.33
N ASP A 118 5.74 14.78 -19.77
CA ASP A 118 6.66 13.96 -20.57
C ASP A 118 7.60 13.12 -19.69
N ILE A 119 7.61 13.37 -18.37
CA ILE A 119 8.41 12.63 -17.40
C ILE A 119 7.64 11.39 -16.95
N SER A 120 8.23 10.23 -17.25
CA SER A 120 7.68 8.93 -16.93
C SER A 120 8.62 8.13 -16.02
N LYS A 121 8.05 7.28 -15.18
CA LYS A 121 8.79 6.35 -14.33
C LYS A 121 9.28 5.18 -15.16
N ASN A 122 10.59 4.97 -15.20
CA ASN A 122 11.21 3.78 -15.75
C ASN A 122 11.67 2.86 -14.61
N VAL A 123 10.91 1.79 -14.34
CA VAL A 123 11.19 0.86 -13.24
C VAL A 123 12.40 -0.02 -13.60
N THR A 124 13.50 0.11 -12.85
CA THR A 124 14.73 -0.66 -13.06
C THR A 124 14.70 -1.99 -12.30
N GLY A 125 13.95 -2.09 -11.20
CA GLY A 125 13.89 -3.27 -10.35
C GLY A 125 12.77 -3.25 -9.32
N CYS A 126 12.46 -4.41 -8.76
CA CYS A 126 11.58 -4.54 -7.60
C CYS A 126 12.19 -5.49 -6.57
N SER A 127 11.94 -5.22 -5.29
CA SER A 127 12.34 -6.08 -4.20
C SER A 127 11.49 -7.36 -4.15
N LYS A 128 12.03 -8.39 -3.47
CA LYS A 128 11.31 -9.64 -3.25
C LYS A 128 10.09 -9.38 -2.37
N SER A 129 8.94 -9.92 -2.75
CA SER A 129 7.72 -9.81 -1.93
C SER A 129 7.90 -10.52 -0.60
N GLN A 130 7.62 -9.80 0.48
CA GLN A 130 7.67 -10.28 1.86
C GLN A 130 6.34 -10.02 2.54
N ALA A 131 5.78 -11.06 3.17
CA ALA A 131 4.61 -10.91 4.02
C ALA A 131 5.00 -10.15 5.29
N MET A 132 4.15 -9.20 5.72
CA MET A 132 4.38 -8.41 6.94
C MET A 132 5.76 -7.73 6.93
N TYR A 133 6.10 -7.08 5.81
CA TYR A 133 7.33 -6.31 5.69
C TYR A 133 7.41 -5.30 6.85
N ARG A 134 8.54 -5.32 7.56
CA ARG A 134 8.89 -4.34 8.58
C ARG A 134 9.98 -3.48 8.01
N PHE A 135 9.72 -2.19 7.92
CA PHE A 135 10.72 -1.22 7.56
C PHE A 135 11.60 -0.96 8.79
N ASP A 136 12.85 -1.39 8.73
CA ASP A 136 13.87 -1.03 9.71
C ASP A 136 15.00 -0.26 9.01
N PRO A 137 14.99 1.08 9.07
CA PRO A 137 16.00 1.89 8.42
C PRO A 137 17.39 1.71 9.05
N THR A 138 17.48 1.27 10.31
CA THR A 138 18.78 1.06 10.96
C THR A 138 19.55 -0.10 10.33
N GLU A 139 18.86 -1.23 10.06
CA GLU A 139 19.45 -2.38 9.36
C GLU A 139 19.87 -2.01 7.92
N ILE A 140 19.04 -1.26 7.20
CA ILE A 140 19.29 -0.84 5.81
C ILE A 140 20.52 0.08 5.75
N ILE A 141 20.60 1.07 6.63
CA ILE A 141 21.72 2.02 6.68
C ILE A 141 23.00 1.29 7.09
N GLN A 142 22.93 0.36 8.05
CA GLN A 142 24.09 -0.41 8.47
C GLN A 142 24.63 -1.31 7.35
N GLU A 143 23.76 -1.95 6.59
CA GLU A 143 24.17 -2.76 5.44
C GLU A 143 24.81 -1.89 4.34
N ALA A 144 24.24 -0.73 4.06
CA ALA A 144 24.79 0.22 3.08
C ALA A 144 26.18 0.72 3.49
N LEU A 145 26.33 1.17 4.75
CA LEU A 145 27.60 1.64 5.31
C LEU A 145 28.68 0.56 5.35
N ASN A 146 28.31 -0.67 5.73
CA ASN A 146 29.25 -1.79 5.73
C ASN A 146 29.77 -2.11 4.32
N LYS A 147 28.91 -2.01 3.30
CA LYS A 147 29.29 -2.22 1.89
C LYS A 147 30.12 -1.07 1.32
N SER A 148 29.81 0.19 1.66
CA SER A 148 30.44 1.36 1.05
C SER A 148 31.79 1.72 1.67
N THR A 149 31.95 1.51 2.99
CA THR A 149 33.06 2.10 3.75
C THR A 149 34.07 1.08 4.26
N GLY A 150 33.72 -0.20 4.38
CA GLY A 150 34.62 -1.24 4.92
C GLY A 150 35.03 -1.01 6.39
N VAL A 151 34.42 -0.04 7.07
CA VAL A 151 34.62 0.28 8.48
C VAL A 151 33.41 -0.22 9.25
N ASN A 152 33.65 -0.93 10.35
CA ASN A 152 32.62 -1.42 11.27
C ASN A 152 32.11 -0.25 12.14
N VAL A 153 31.39 0.68 11.53
CA VAL A 153 30.72 1.78 12.23
C VAL A 153 29.43 1.23 12.82
N THR A 154 29.34 1.21 14.14
CA THR A 154 28.14 0.81 14.88
C THR A 154 27.17 1.99 14.98
N LEU A 155 25.89 1.75 14.71
CA LEU A 155 24.82 2.76 14.66
C LEU A 155 24.55 3.51 15.98
N GLU A 156 25.20 3.11 17.07
CA GLU A 156 25.09 3.75 18.39
C GLU A 156 25.68 5.17 18.41
N ASP A 157 26.53 5.53 17.44
CA ASP A 157 27.14 6.87 17.31
C ASP A 157 26.26 7.89 16.55
N LEU A 158 25.13 7.47 15.97
CA LEU A 158 24.29 8.30 15.09
C LEU A 158 23.09 8.95 15.81
N ASN A 159 23.10 9.13 17.12
CA ASN A 159 22.05 9.83 17.90
C ASN A 159 20.60 9.76 17.34
N TRP A 160 20.12 8.53 17.06
CA TRP A 160 18.92 8.31 16.25
C TRP A 160 17.67 8.95 16.89
N PRO A 161 16.97 9.88 16.19
CA PRO A 161 15.86 10.63 16.75
C PRO A 161 14.69 9.72 17.18
N SER A 162 14.29 9.84 18.45
CA SER A 162 13.23 8.98 19.01
C SER A 162 11.85 9.16 18.35
N ASP A 163 11.57 10.33 17.76
CA ASP A 163 10.31 10.60 17.08
C ASP A 163 10.22 9.90 15.72
N ILE A 164 11.36 9.75 15.03
CA ILE A 164 11.48 8.95 13.81
C ILE A 164 11.25 7.48 14.15
N GLN A 165 11.87 6.98 15.23
CA GLN A 165 11.68 5.59 15.68
C GLN A 165 10.22 5.28 16.04
N LYS A 166 9.55 6.16 16.82
CA LYS A 166 8.12 5.99 17.15
C LYS A 166 7.25 5.97 15.90
N GLY A 167 7.55 6.83 14.92
CA GLY A 167 6.86 6.86 13.63
C GLY A 167 7.00 5.54 12.88
N ILE A 168 8.22 4.99 12.83
CA ILE A 168 8.52 3.70 12.19
C ILE A 168 7.83 2.55 12.90
N ASP A 169 7.85 2.50 14.23
CA ASP A 169 7.19 1.45 15.01
C ASP A 169 5.67 1.48 14.80
N ALA A 170 5.07 2.68 14.81
CA ALA A 170 3.66 2.85 14.50
C ALA A 170 3.34 2.44 13.06
N LEU A 171 4.19 2.81 12.10
CA LEU A 171 4.03 2.46 10.69
C LEU A 171 4.11 0.94 10.50
N ASN A 172 5.10 0.28 11.09
CA ASN A 172 5.27 -1.18 11.04
C ASN A 172 4.07 -1.91 11.66
N ALA A 173 3.57 -1.44 12.80
CA ALA A 173 2.37 -2.00 13.41
C ALA A 173 1.14 -1.84 12.50
N LEU A 174 0.97 -0.66 11.89
CA LEU A 174 -0.15 -0.39 10.98
C LEU A 174 -0.06 -1.19 9.68
N MET A 175 1.12 -1.31 9.07
CA MET A 175 1.36 -2.12 7.87
C MET A 175 1.08 -3.60 8.15
N GLY A 176 1.54 -4.13 9.29
CA GLY A 176 1.25 -5.50 9.71
C GLY A 176 -0.24 -5.73 9.93
N ALA A 177 -0.93 -4.82 10.64
CA ALA A 177 -2.37 -4.92 10.86
C ALA A 177 -3.16 -4.85 9.54
N MET A 178 -2.78 -3.93 8.65
CA MET A 178 -3.38 -3.79 7.32
C MET A 178 -3.23 -5.07 6.50
N PHE A 179 -2.02 -5.62 6.42
CA PHE A 179 -1.75 -6.86 5.69
C PHE A 179 -2.63 -8.02 6.20
N VAL A 180 -2.69 -8.23 7.52
CA VAL A 180 -3.52 -9.28 8.13
C VAL A 180 -5.01 -9.06 7.82
N LEU A 181 -5.50 -7.83 7.89
CA LEU A 181 -6.90 -7.51 7.59
C LEU A 181 -7.26 -7.75 6.11
N TYR A 182 -6.36 -7.45 5.17
CA TYR A 182 -6.56 -7.81 3.76
C TYR A 182 -6.66 -9.32 3.56
N ILE A 183 -5.79 -10.11 4.20
CA ILE A 183 -5.85 -11.57 4.10
C ILE A 183 -7.18 -12.12 4.65
N ILE A 184 -7.61 -11.64 5.83
CA ILE A 184 -8.89 -12.02 6.42
C ILE A 184 -10.05 -11.64 5.48
N ALA A 185 -10.03 -10.44 4.93
CA ALA A 185 -11.04 -9.96 3.99
C ALA A 185 -11.10 -10.84 2.73
N ILE A 186 -9.96 -11.15 2.10
CA ILE A 186 -9.87 -12.01 0.91
C ILE A 186 -10.46 -13.40 1.19
N VAL A 187 -10.13 -14.00 2.34
CA VAL A 187 -10.67 -15.30 2.74
C VAL A 187 -12.18 -15.23 2.93
N LEU A 188 -12.70 -14.20 3.60
CA LEU A 188 -14.14 -14.02 3.79
C LEU A 188 -14.88 -13.78 2.47
N ILE A 189 -14.31 -12.98 1.55
CA ILE A 189 -14.87 -12.76 0.20
C ILE A 189 -14.90 -14.08 -0.58
N PHE A 190 -13.84 -14.88 -0.50
CA PHE A 190 -13.80 -16.20 -1.14
C PHE A 190 -14.86 -17.15 -0.58
N ILE A 191 -15.03 -17.20 0.75
CA ILE A 191 -16.11 -17.98 1.38
C ILE A 191 -17.48 -17.47 0.92
N ALA A 192 -17.69 -16.15 0.85
CA ALA A 192 -18.91 -15.56 0.30
C ALA A 192 -19.16 -15.97 -1.17
N LEU A 193 -18.11 -16.03 -1.99
CA LEU A 193 -18.21 -16.50 -3.38
C LEU A 193 -18.63 -17.97 -3.45
N VAL A 194 -17.95 -18.86 -2.72
CA VAL A 194 -18.25 -20.31 -2.73
C VAL A 194 -19.67 -20.57 -2.22
N THR A 195 -20.07 -19.91 -1.14
CA THR A 195 -21.42 -20.02 -0.58
C THR A 195 -22.49 -19.43 -1.51
N SER A 196 -22.16 -18.38 -2.27
CA SER A 196 -23.03 -17.81 -3.31
C SER A 196 -23.18 -18.72 -4.54
N LEU A 197 -22.18 -19.55 -4.84
CA LEU A 197 -22.30 -20.56 -5.91
C LEU A 197 -23.05 -21.80 -5.44
N ALA A 198 -22.84 -22.24 -4.21
CA ALA A 198 -23.53 -23.39 -3.63
C ALA A 198 -25.06 -23.17 -3.50
N THR A 199 -25.51 -21.93 -3.29
CA THR A 199 -26.93 -21.54 -3.26
C THR A 199 -27.65 -21.64 -4.61
N VAL A 200 -26.91 -21.70 -5.73
CA VAL A 200 -27.50 -21.93 -7.06
C VAL A 200 -28.19 -23.30 -7.11
N PHE A 201 -27.59 -24.28 -6.43
CA PHE A 201 -28.03 -25.68 -6.39
C PHE A 201 -28.82 -26.04 -5.13
N THR A 202 -28.62 -25.31 -4.02
CA THR A 202 -29.29 -25.61 -2.74
C THR A 202 -30.53 -24.73 -2.52
N ALA A 203 -31.63 -25.34 -2.09
CA ALA A 203 -32.87 -24.63 -1.79
C ALA A 203 -33.02 -24.42 -0.28
N GLY A 204 -32.71 -23.21 0.22
CA GLY A 204 -32.86 -22.90 1.64
C GLY A 204 -32.84 -21.41 1.96
N ARG A 205 -33.47 -21.02 3.07
CA ARG A 205 -33.42 -19.64 3.61
C ARG A 205 -32.24 -19.42 4.54
N LEU A 206 -31.83 -20.47 5.25
CA LEU A 206 -30.65 -20.45 6.10
C LEU A 206 -29.41 -20.09 5.28
N SER A 207 -29.31 -20.62 4.06
CA SER A 207 -28.21 -20.31 3.16
C SER A 207 -28.16 -18.84 2.74
N ALA A 208 -29.31 -18.19 2.48
CA ALA A 208 -29.35 -16.76 2.21
C ALA A 208 -28.94 -15.91 3.42
N CYS A 209 -29.38 -16.28 4.63
CA CYS A 209 -28.98 -15.59 5.87
C CYS A 209 -27.47 -15.72 6.15
N LEU A 210 -26.91 -16.91 5.96
CA LEU A 210 -25.47 -17.16 6.09
C LEU A 210 -24.67 -16.33 5.07
N ASN A 211 -25.14 -16.24 3.82
CA ASN A 211 -24.50 -15.41 2.81
C ASN A 211 -24.55 -13.91 3.15
N VAL A 212 -25.65 -13.40 3.73
CA VAL A 212 -25.69 -12.01 4.25
C VAL A 212 -24.63 -11.83 5.33
N LEU A 213 -24.57 -12.73 6.31
CA LEU A 213 -23.63 -12.63 7.43
C LEU A 213 -22.17 -12.62 6.93
N VAL A 214 -21.79 -13.58 6.08
CA VAL A 214 -20.44 -13.66 5.52
C VAL A 214 -20.12 -12.44 4.66
N SER A 215 -21.08 -11.97 3.84
CA SER A 215 -20.88 -10.76 3.01
C SER A 215 -20.69 -9.50 3.85
N VAL A 216 -21.40 -9.36 4.97
CA VAL A 216 -21.23 -8.25 5.92
C VAL A 216 -19.86 -8.31 6.60
N LEU A 217 -19.43 -9.49 7.06
CA LEU A 217 -18.09 -9.66 7.65
C LEU A 217 -16.99 -9.35 6.64
N ALA A 218 -17.14 -9.81 5.40
CA ALA A 218 -16.23 -9.51 4.30
C ALA A 218 -16.18 -8.00 3.99
N PHE A 219 -17.34 -7.33 3.91
CA PHE A 219 -17.44 -5.89 3.69
C PHE A 219 -16.77 -5.08 4.82
N VAL A 220 -17.01 -5.45 6.07
CA VAL A 220 -16.36 -4.79 7.21
C VAL A 220 -14.85 -5.04 7.18
N GLY A 221 -14.40 -6.26 6.89
CA GLY A 221 -12.98 -6.59 6.79
C GLY A 221 -12.25 -5.76 5.73
N ILE A 222 -12.76 -5.73 4.49
CA ILE A 222 -12.15 -4.96 3.40
C ILE A 222 -12.27 -3.45 3.62
N GLY A 223 -13.37 -2.98 4.22
CA GLY A 223 -13.58 -1.58 4.56
C GLY A 223 -12.62 -1.07 5.64
N LEU A 224 -12.38 -1.87 6.69
CA LEU A 224 -11.37 -1.56 7.71
C LEU A 224 -9.96 -1.56 7.13
N ALA A 225 -9.63 -2.54 6.27
CA ALA A 225 -8.35 -2.58 5.57
C ALA A 225 -8.14 -1.35 4.66
N SER A 226 -9.20 -0.93 3.93
CA SER A 226 -9.21 0.28 3.09
C SER A 226 -9.02 1.57 3.90
N ALA A 227 -9.65 1.65 5.08
CA ALA A 227 -9.51 2.80 5.96
C ALA A 227 -8.10 2.90 6.55
N LEU A 228 -7.54 1.77 7.01
CA LEU A 228 -6.18 1.71 7.53
C LEU A 228 -5.13 2.07 6.47
N VAL A 229 -5.26 1.55 5.25
CA VAL A 229 -4.31 1.90 4.18
C VAL A 229 -4.39 3.38 3.84
N THR A 230 -5.59 3.96 3.82
CA THR A 230 -5.77 5.40 3.61
C THR A 230 -5.06 6.21 4.70
N ALA A 231 -5.19 5.81 5.97
CA ALA A 231 -4.51 6.47 7.08
C ALA A 231 -2.98 6.36 6.97
N VAL A 232 -2.47 5.17 6.60
CA VAL A 232 -1.04 4.91 6.45
C VAL A 232 -0.45 5.74 5.31
N VAL A 233 -1.05 5.75 4.11
CA VAL A 233 -0.47 6.48 2.97
C VAL A 233 -0.46 8.00 3.19
N VAL A 234 -1.50 8.54 3.82
CA VAL A 234 -1.56 9.97 4.15
C VAL A 234 -0.50 10.30 5.20
N LYS A 235 -0.43 9.54 6.30
CA LYS A 235 0.53 9.81 7.37
C LYS A 235 1.98 9.58 6.95
N ALA A 236 2.25 8.54 6.16
CA ALA A 236 3.58 8.31 5.61
C ALA A 236 3.99 9.46 4.69
N ALA A 237 3.12 9.92 3.77
CA ALA A 237 3.44 11.03 2.90
C ALA A 237 3.66 12.34 3.68
N ASP A 238 2.79 12.65 4.65
CA ASP A 238 2.91 13.86 5.49
C ASP A 238 4.24 13.89 6.26
N VAL A 239 4.59 12.79 6.94
CA VAL A 239 5.82 12.69 7.75
C VAL A 239 7.04 12.77 6.86
N ILE A 240 7.03 12.07 5.72
CA ILE A 240 8.18 12.07 4.81
C ILE A 240 8.36 13.46 4.18
N ASN A 241 7.29 14.13 3.76
CA ASN A 241 7.40 15.50 3.23
C ASN A 241 7.85 16.49 4.31
N GLN A 242 7.43 16.31 5.57
CA GLN A 242 7.81 17.20 6.66
C GLN A 242 9.33 17.20 6.91
N TYR A 243 9.97 16.04 6.87
CA TYR A 243 11.41 15.92 7.16
C TYR A 243 12.28 15.78 5.91
N GLY A 244 11.70 15.31 4.81
CA GLY A 244 12.38 14.97 3.56
C GLY A 244 12.56 16.15 2.61
N ASN A 245 11.68 17.15 2.62
CA ASN A 245 11.77 18.28 1.68
C ASN A 245 13.11 19.03 1.79
N ASP A 246 13.62 19.21 3.01
CA ASP A 246 14.89 19.90 3.27
C ASP A 246 16.12 19.13 2.75
N ILE A 247 15.96 17.85 2.45
CA ILE A 247 17.00 16.98 1.88
C ILE A 247 16.67 16.53 0.46
N GLY A 248 15.69 17.15 -0.21
CA GLY A 248 15.30 16.81 -1.57
C GLY A 248 14.58 15.45 -1.72
N VAL A 249 13.90 14.98 -0.68
CA VAL A 249 13.03 13.79 -0.68
C VAL A 249 11.58 14.22 -0.59
N GLU A 250 10.77 13.83 -1.57
CA GLU A 250 9.33 14.11 -1.59
C GLU A 250 8.53 12.82 -1.67
N ALA A 251 7.40 12.74 -0.96
CA ALA A 251 6.50 11.60 -0.95
C ALA A 251 5.13 11.93 -1.54
N TYR A 252 4.66 11.07 -2.42
CA TYR A 252 3.38 11.16 -3.11
C TYR A 252 2.52 9.92 -2.82
N PHE A 253 1.25 10.10 -2.48
CA PHE A 253 0.33 8.99 -2.23
C PHE A 253 -0.29 8.44 -3.52
N GLY A 254 -0.44 7.11 -3.59
CA GLY A 254 -0.96 6.43 -4.77
C GLY A 254 -2.48 6.46 -4.87
N ARG A 255 -3.01 7.44 -5.61
CA ARG A 255 -4.46 7.59 -5.84
C ARG A 255 -5.12 6.39 -6.51
N LYS A 256 -4.43 5.72 -7.44
CA LYS A 256 -4.98 4.57 -8.17
C LYS A 256 -5.20 3.36 -7.24
N PHE A 257 -4.28 3.12 -6.31
CA PHE A 257 -4.43 2.09 -5.28
C PHE A 257 -5.64 2.37 -4.38
N LEU A 258 -5.78 3.61 -3.90
CA LEU A 258 -6.94 4.01 -3.10
C LEU A 258 -8.26 3.81 -3.85
N GLY A 259 -8.30 4.18 -5.13
CA GLY A 259 -9.46 3.90 -5.99
C GLY A 259 -9.78 2.41 -6.08
N LEU A 260 -8.75 1.56 -6.23
CA LEU A 260 -8.90 0.11 -6.36
C LEU A 260 -9.46 -0.53 -5.09
N THR A 261 -8.94 -0.17 -3.92
CA THR A 261 -9.38 -0.76 -2.64
C THR A 261 -10.78 -0.30 -2.25
N TRP A 262 -11.11 0.98 -2.45
CA TRP A 262 -12.46 1.50 -2.21
C TRP A 262 -13.47 0.96 -3.24
N ALA A 263 -13.06 0.67 -4.48
CA ALA A 263 -13.90 -0.04 -5.43
C ALA A 263 -14.19 -1.47 -4.96
N ALA A 264 -13.19 -2.21 -4.46
CA ALA A 264 -13.40 -3.54 -3.89
C ALA A 264 -14.41 -3.51 -2.73
N THR A 265 -14.25 -2.54 -1.81
CA THR A 265 -15.20 -2.30 -0.71
C THR A 265 -16.60 -1.97 -1.21
N GLY A 266 -16.73 -1.10 -2.21
CA GLY A 266 -18.04 -0.74 -2.79
C GLY A 266 -18.76 -1.92 -3.46
N VAL A 267 -18.03 -2.75 -4.21
CA VAL A 267 -18.60 -3.92 -4.88
C VAL A 267 -19.16 -4.94 -3.87
N MET A 268 -18.59 -5.04 -2.66
CA MET A 268 -19.08 -5.92 -1.59
C MET A 268 -20.45 -5.50 -1.01
N VAL A 269 -20.95 -4.31 -1.33
CA VAL A 269 -22.34 -3.92 -1.03
C VAL A 269 -23.35 -4.72 -1.88
N GLY A 270 -22.97 -5.11 -3.09
CA GLY A 270 -23.83 -5.86 -4.03
C GLY A 270 -24.34 -7.19 -3.45
N PRO A 271 -23.46 -8.09 -2.96
CA PRO A 271 -23.86 -9.33 -2.32
C PRO A 271 -24.76 -9.11 -1.09
N ILE A 272 -24.46 -8.10 -0.25
CA ILE A 272 -25.29 -7.77 0.92
C ILE A 272 -26.71 -7.43 0.48
N MET A 273 -26.87 -6.55 -0.51
CA MET A 273 -28.18 -6.17 -1.05
C MET A 273 -28.91 -7.37 -1.68
N GLY A 274 -28.23 -8.13 -2.54
CA GLY A 274 -28.83 -9.26 -3.25
C GLY A 274 -29.35 -10.34 -2.29
N TRP A 275 -28.54 -10.74 -1.31
CA TRP A 275 -28.95 -11.74 -0.33
C TRP A 275 -30.02 -11.23 0.63
N THR A 276 -29.99 -9.95 1.01
CA THR A 276 -31.04 -9.33 1.84
C THR A 276 -32.38 -9.32 1.10
N MET A 277 -32.40 -8.98 -0.19
CA MET A 277 -33.61 -9.03 -1.01
C MET A 277 -34.19 -10.45 -1.07
N GLU A 278 -33.37 -11.49 -1.25
CA GLU A 278 -33.83 -12.87 -1.24
C GLU A 278 -34.44 -13.30 0.10
N VAL A 279 -33.82 -12.91 1.23
CA VAL A 279 -34.36 -13.18 2.57
C VAL A 279 -35.73 -12.51 2.75
N CYS A 280 -35.87 -11.24 2.34
CA CYS A 280 -37.12 -10.48 2.44
C CYS A 280 -38.23 -11.05 1.52
N MET A 281 -37.92 -11.36 0.27
CA MET A 281 -38.87 -11.93 -0.68
C MET A 281 -39.35 -13.32 -0.24
N GLY A 282 -38.44 -14.16 0.26
CA GLY A 282 -38.80 -15.46 0.83
C GLY A 282 -39.78 -15.34 2.01
N ARG A 283 -39.63 -14.33 2.88
CA ARG A 283 -40.58 -14.09 4.00
C ARG A 283 -41.98 -13.75 3.49
N ARG A 284 -42.09 -12.93 2.44
CA ARG A 284 -43.36 -12.48 1.86
C ARG A 284 -44.17 -13.63 1.26
N GLU A 285 -43.53 -14.58 0.57
CA GLU A 285 -44.23 -15.73 -0.02
C GLU A 285 -44.78 -16.72 1.02
N LYS A 286 -44.06 -16.94 2.13
CA LYS A 286 -44.55 -17.82 3.21
C LYS A 286 -45.79 -17.24 3.88
N ASN A 287 -45.79 -15.93 4.15
CA ASN A 287 -46.95 -15.27 4.74
C ASN A 287 -48.16 -15.31 3.82
N LYS A 288 -47.98 -15.22 2.49
CA LYS A 288 -49.07 -15.43 1.53
C LYS A 288 -49.62 -16.86 1.62
N ARG A 289 -48.78 -17.90 1.57
CA ARG A 289 -49.23 -19.31 1.66
C ARG A 289 -49.95 -19.63 2.98
N VAL A 290 -49.45 -19.12 4.11
CA VAL A 290 -50.09 -19.32 5.42
C VAL A 290 -51.45 -18.62 5.50
N ARG A 291 -51.61 -17.46 4.87
CA ARG A 291 -52.88 -16.73 4.84
C ARG A 291 -53.94 -17.47 4.00
N TYR A 292 -53.59 -17.93 2.80
CA TYR A 292 -54.48 -18.75 1.97
C TYR A 292 -54.91 -20.06 2.67
N SER A 293 -54.03 -20.69 3.44
CA SER A 293 -54.35 -21.91 4.20
C SER A 293 -55.26 -21.67 5.42
N LYS A 294 -55.49 -20.42 5.84
CA LYS A 294 -56.41 -20.07 6.93
C LYS A 294 -57.76 -19.57 6.42
N GLU A 295 -57.84 -19.19 5.14
CA GLU A 295 -59.04 -18.62 4.50
C GLU A 295 -59.78 -19.62 3.60
N GLY A 296 -59.29 -20.86 3.47
CA GLY A 296 -59.96 -21.98 2.81
C GLY A 296 -60.09 -23.17 3.75
#